data_AF-A0A383ELV9-F1
#
_entry.id   AF-A0A383ELV9-F1
#
_cell.length_a   1.000
_cell.length_b   1.000
_cell.length_c   1.000
_cell.angle_alpha   90.00
_cell.angle_beta   90.00
_cell.angle_gamma   90.00
#
_symmetry.space_group_name_H-M   'P 1'
#
loop_
_entity.id
_entity.type
_entity.pdbx_description
1 polymer ?
#
loop_
_entity_poly.entity_id
_entity_poly.type
_entity_poly.pdbx_seq_one_letter_code
_entity_poly.pdbx_strand_id
1 'polypeptide(L)'
;ENALSDSGNKKMLALVQNIVPSSVECVFVQQGAPLGLGHAVLCAREAVGEAPFFVHLADDLIRSDTPCLEQMRQYYERYHSSVLAVEAVPNDQTTSYGIVSVKKESSGARRIDKIIEKPKPEEAPSNLAVVGRYLLTPAIFEQLEERSPGAGGEIQLTDGIAGILGHESVHALLFEGIRYDCGSRLGYLKATVEYGLHDEEVGERFRKYLKGLTKKI
;
A
#
# COMPACT_ATOMS: atom_id res chain seq x y z
N GLU A 1 -11.11 -10.98 -26.12
CA GLU A 1 -11.39 -12.42 -25.87
C GLU A 1 -11.70 -13.19 -27.15
N ASN A 2 -12.66 -12.76 -27.96
CA ASN A 2 -13.04 -13.44 -29.23
C ASN A 2 -11.82 -13.80 -30.11
N ALA A 3 -10.91 -12.85 -30.37
CA ALA A 3 -9.71 -13.13 -31.17
C ALA A 3 -8.76 -14.21 -30.56
N LEU A 4 -8.69 -14.33 -29.23
CA LEU A 4 -7.89 -15.37 -28.55
C LEU A 4 -8.60 -16.73 -28.58
N SER A 5 -9.94 -16.72 -28.49
CA SER A 5 -10.78 -17.90 -28.66
C SER A 5 -10.66 -18.47 -30.08
N ASP A 6 -10.82 -17.60 -31.09
CA ASP A 6 -10.80 -17.99 -32.51
C ASP A 6 -9.41 -18.49 -32.95
N SER A 7 -8.34 -17.95 -32.38
CA SER A 7 -6.96 -18.42 -32.62
C SER A 7 -6.58 -19.66 -31.81
N GLY A 8 -7.46 -20.14 -30.92
CA GLY A 8 -7.21 -21.31 -30.07
C GLY A 8 -6.15 -21.11 -28.97
N ASN A 9 -5.75 -19.86 -28.69
CA ASN A 9 -4.73 -19.55 -27.68
C ASN A 9 -5.31 -19.57 -26.26
N LYS A 10 -5.59 -20.79 -25.77
CA LYS A 10 -6.27 -21.04 -24.50
C LYS A 10 -5.53 -20.47 -23.27
N LYS A 11 -4.18 -20.51 -23.27
CA LYS A 11 -3.37 -19.98 -22.14
C LYS A 11 -3.57 -18.47 -22.00
N MET A 12 -3.49 -17.73 -23.11
CA MET A 12 -3.67 -16.28 -23.08
C MET A 12 -5.12 -15.89 -22.84
N LEU A 13 -6.08 -16.65 -23.39
CA LEU A 13 -7.50 -16.43 -23.12
C LEU A 13 -7.81 -16.57 -21.62
N ALA A 14 -7.32 -17.65 -20.99
CA ALA A 14 -7.48 -17.86 -19.55
C ALA A 14 -6.82 -16.74 -18.75
N LEU A 15 -5.65 -16.25 -19.15
CA LEU A 15 -4.99 -15.13 -18.49
C LEU A 15 -5.84 -13.86 -18.53
N VAL A 16 -6.40 -13.50 -19.69
CA VAL A 16 -7.26 -12.31 -19.84
C VAL A 16 -8.53 -12.44 -19.00
N GLN A 17 -9.20 -13.59 -19.05
CA GLN A 17 -10.44 -13.84 -18.31
C GLN A 17 -10.25 -13.84 -16.79
N ASN A 18 -9.04 -14.15 -16.31
CA ASN A 18 -8.73 -14.15 -14.87
C ASN A 18 -8.14 -12.83 -14.37
N ILE A 19 -8.04 -11.78 -15.21
CA ILE A 19 -7.64 -10.44 -14.73
C ILE A 19 -8.66 -9.93 -13.71
N VAL A 20 -9.96 -10.09 -14.00
CA VAL A 20 -11.05 -9.85 -13.05
C VAL A 20 -11.87 -11.14 -12.98
N PRO A 21 -11.67 -11.97 -11.94
CA PRO A 21 -12.43 -13.20 -11.76
C PRO A 21 -13.93 -12.92 -11.66
N SER A 22 -14.77 -13.90 -12.01
CA SER A 22 -16.24 -13.74 -11.99
C SER A 22 -16.86 -13.46 -10.63
N SER A 23 -16.13 -13.73 -9.53
CA SER A 23 -16.53 -13.42 -8.16
C SER A 23 -16.12 -12.01 -7.71
N VAL A 24 -15.50 -11.21 -8.59
CA VAL A 24 -15.01 -9.87 -8.29
C VAL A 24 -15.83 -8.85 -9.08
N GLU A 25 -16.35 -7.85 -8.37
CA GLU A 25 -17.04 -6.71 -8.97
C GLU A 25 -16.14 -5.47 -8.88
N CYS A 26 -16.12 -4.68 -9.96
CA CYS A 26 -15.36 -3.43 -10.03
C CYS A 26 -16.32 -2.25 -10.08
N VAL A 27 -16.27 -1.40 -9.05
CA VAL A 27 -17.01 -0.14 -8.99
C VAL A 27 -16.04 1.01 -9.22
N PHE A 28 -16.39 1.95 -10.10
CA PHE A 28 -15.57 3.09 -10.44
C PHE A 28 -16.22 4.38 -9.94
N VAL A 29 -15.48 5.15 -9.13
CA VAL A 29 -15.90 6.45 -8.63
C VAL A 29 -14.92 7.52 -9.14
N GLN A 30 -15.44 8.65 -9.58
CA GLN A 30 -14.60 9.76 -10.04
C GLN A 30 -14.14 10.61 -8.87
N GLN A 31 -12.84 10.91 -8.80
CA GLN A 31 -12.29 11.84 -7.80
C GLN A 31 -12.70 13.29 -8.07
N GLY A 32 -12.98 13.67 -9.33
CA GLY A 32 -13.36 15.03 -9.73
C GLY A 32 -12.21 16.04 -9.75
N ALA A 33 -11.37 16.08 -8.71
CA ALA A 33 -10.19 16.94 -8.63
C ALA A 33 -9.05 16.25 -7.85
N PRO A 34 -7.77 16.49 -8.21
CA PRO A 34 -6.62 15.87 -7.56
C PRO A 34 -6.30 16.54 -6.20
N LEU A 35 -7.20 16.39 -5.22
CA LEU A 35 -7.09 17.03 -3.90
C LEU A 35 -6.38 16.14 -2.86
N GLY A 36 -5.59 15.16 -3.30
CA GLY A 36 -4.85 14.24 -2.43
C GLY A 36 -5.54 12.92 -2.12
N LEU A 37 -4.81 12.03 -1.44
CA LEU A 37 -5.24 10.66 -1.14
C LEU A 37 -6.44 10.61 -0.18
N GLY A 38 -6.47 11.48 0.82
CA GLY A 38 -7.60 11.56 1.75
C GLY A 38 -8.91 11.88 1.01
N HIS A 39 -8.86 12.82 0.06
CA HIS A 39 -10.01 13.10 -0.80
C HIS A 39 -10.40 11.90 -1.66
N ALA A 40 -9.44 11.19 -2.26
CA ALA A 40 -9.72 10.00 -3.06
C ALA A 40 -10.42 8.90 -2.24
N VAL A 41 -9.98 8.67 -1.01
CA VAL A 41 -10.64 7.74 -0.07
C VAL A 41 -12.05 8.22 0.24
N LEU A 42 -12.24 9.51 0.55
CA LEU A 42 -13.54 10.08 0.87
C LEU A 42 -14.55 9.94 -0.27
N CYS A 43 -14.13 10.11 -1.53
CA CYS A 43 -15.00 9.90 -2.69
C CYS A 43 -15.59 8.48 -2.74
N ALA A 44 -14.89 7.47 -2.20
CA ALA A 44 -15.35 6.08 -2.18
C ALA A 44 -16.34 5.76 -1.04
N ARG A 45 -16.65 6.72 -0.13
CA ARG A 45 -17.49 6.50 1.06
C ARG A 45 -18.80 5.77 0.76
N GLU A 46 -19.57 6.25 -0.21
CA GLU A 46 -20.87 5.67 -0.54
C GLU A 46 -20.77 4.24 -1.08
N ALA A 47 -19.71 3.93 -1.83
CA ALA A 47 -19.49 2.59 -2.37
C ALA A 47 -19.00 1.59 -1.30
N VAL A 48 -18.24 2.06 -0.32
CA VAL A 48 -17.73 1.24 0.79
C VAL A 48 -18.79 1.00 1.87
N GLY A 49 -19.57 2.03 2.22
CA GLY A 49 -20.51 1.99 3.32
C GLY A 49 -19.83 1.86 4.69
N GLU A 50 -20.40 1.01 5.55
CA GLU A 50 -20.03 0.88 6.97
C GLU A 50 -19.11 -0.32 7.25
N ALA A 51 -18.51 -0.92 6.23
CA ALA A 51 -17.58 -2.04 6.39
C ALA A 51 -16.13 -1.55 6.54
N PRO A 52 -15.27 -2.26 7.31
CA PRO A 52 -13.83 -2.02 7.23
C PRO A 52 -13.33 -2.37 5.82
N PHE A 53 -12.38 -1.58 5.33
CA PHE A 53 -11.96 -1.65 3.93
C PHE A 53 -10.47 -1.46 3.76
N PHE A 54 -9.92 -2.02 2.68
CA PHE A 54 -8.54 -1.84 2.31
C PHE A 54 -8.36 -0.59 1.44
N VAL A 55 -7.28 0.17 1.69
CA VAL A 55 -6.74 1.14 0.75
C VAL A 55 -5.42 0.60 0.21
N HIS A 56 -5.31 0.53 -1.11
CA HIS A 56 -4.19 -0.10 -1.80
C HIS A 56 -3.60 0.85 -2.83
N LEU A 57 -2.40 1.38 -2.56
CA LEU A 57 -1.66 2.20 -3.52
C LEU A 57 -0.88 1.28 -4.46
N ALA A 58 -1.24 1.30 -5.74
CA ALA A 58 -0.66 0.41 -6.75
C ALA A 58 0.84 0.65 -6.99
N ASP A 59 1.34 1.85 -6.68
CA ASP A 59 2.75 2.20 -6.81
C ASP A 59 3.66 1.46 -5.82
N ASP A 60 3.10 0.95 -4.71
CA ASP A 60 3.84 0.07 -3.82
C ASP A 60 3.65 -1.38 -4.25
N LEU A 61 4.68 -1.96 -4.86
CA LEU A 61 4.70 -3.37 -5.20
C LEU A 61 5.34 -4.16 -4.06
N ILE A 62 4.57 -5.04 -3.42
CA ILE A 62 5.07 -5.85 -2.30
C ILE A 62 5.13 -7.31 -2.71
N ARG A 63 6.31 -7.90 -2.63
CA ARG A 63 6.56 -9.33 -2.81
C ARG A 63 6.72 -10.01 -1.46
N SER A 64 5.92 -11.02 -1.19
CA SER A 64 5.94 -11.79 0.06
C SER A 64 5.35 -13.18 -0.14
N ASP A 65 5.73 -14.13 0.71
CA ASP A 65 5.16 -15.49 0.69
C ASP A 65 3.69 -15.47 1.13
N THR A 66 3.39 -14.76 2.22
CA THR A 66 2.01 -14.42 2.61
C THR A 66 1.69 -13.01 2.11
N PRO A 67 0.65 -12.78 1.30
CA PRO A 67 0.32 -11.45 0.80
C PRO A 67 0.15 -10.42 1.93
N CYS A 68 0.67 -9.20 1.76
CA CYS A 68 0.59 -8.16 2.80
C CYS A 68 -0.86 -7.89 3.28
N LEU A 69 -1.83 -7.86 2.35
CA LEU A 69 -3.25 -7.67 2.71
C LEU A 69 -3.79 -8.80 3.59
N GLU A 70 -3.32 -10.03 3.38
CA GLU A 70 -3.71 -11.20 4.19
C GLU A 70 -3.11 -11.11 5.60
N GLN A 71 -1.85 -10.70 5.72
CA GLN A 71 -1.22 -10.42 7.02
C GLN A 71 -2.00 -9.33 7.79
N MET A 72 -2.44 -8.28 7.09
CA MET A 72 -3.24 -7.20 7.67
C MET A 72 -4.63 -7.69 8.11
N ARG A 73 -5.29 -8.52 7.30
CA ARG A 73 -6.58 -9.14 7.65
C ARG A 73 -6.47 -9.94 8.95
N GLN A 74 -5.48 -10.82 9.05
CA GLN A 74 -5.22 -11.62 10.26
C GLN A 74 -4.94 -10.74 11.49
N TYR A 75 -4.19 -9.65 11.30
CA TYR A 75 -3.92 -8.69 12.36
C TYR A 75 -5.20 -7.97 12.81
N TYR A 76 -6.05 -7.56 11.87
CA TYR A 76 -7.35 -6.94 12.16
C TYR A 76 -8.31 -7.91 12.86
N GLU A 77 -8.35 -9.19 12.47
CA GLU A 77 -9.18 -10.19 13.14
C GLU A 77 -8.81 -10.40 14.61
N ARG A 78 -7.55 -10.12 14.97
CA ARG A 78 -7.07 -10.24 16.35
C ARG A 78 -7.38 -9.01 17.21
N TYR A 79 -7.31 -7.81 16.64
CA TYR A 79 -7.36 -6.55 17.39
C TYR A 79 -8.57 -5.66 17.08
N HIS A 80 -9.32 -5.97 16.02
CA HIS A 80 -10.54 -5.28 15.57
C HIS A 80 -10.39 -3.76 15.47
N SER A 81 -9.34 -3.34 14.77
CA SER A 81 -8.88 -1.95 14.75
C SER A 81 -8.15 -1.66 13.45
N SER A 82 -8.18 -0.41 12.98
CA SER A 82 -7.43 0.02 11.79
C SER A 82 -5.95 -0.43 11.85
N VAL A 83 -5.42 -0.90 10.72
CA VAL A 83 -4.05 -1.43 10.58
C VAL A 83 -3.33 -0.69 9.45
N LEU A 84 -2.15 -0.18 9.74
CA LEU A 84 -1.22 0.38 8.77
C LEU A 84 -0.05 -0.58 8.57
N ALA A 85 0.22 -0.98 7.34
CA ALA A 85 1.49 -1.64 7.06
C ALA A 85 2.62 -0.61 7.14
N VAL A 86 3.72 -0.99 7.76
CA VAL A 86 4.90 -0.13 7.93
C VAL A 86 6.19 -0.88 7.62
N GLU A 87 7.21 -0.15 7.22
CA GLU A 87 8.58 -0.63 7.13
C GLU A 87 9.56 0.39 7.73
N ALA A 88 10.75 -0.08 8.10
CA ALA A 88 11.82 0.82 8.51
C ALA A 88 12.49 1.44 7.29
N VAL A 89 12.60 2.76 7.24
CA VAL A 89 13.31 3.49 6.18
C VAL A 89 14.58 4.18 6.72
N PRO A 90 15.57 4.48 5.87
CA PRO A 90 16.64 5.40 6.20
C PRO A 90 16.11 6.77 6.65
N ASN A 91 16.78 7.42 7.60
CA ASN A 91 16.29 8.67 8.19
C ASN A 91 16.21 9.83 7.17
N ASP A 92 17.06 9.83 6.16
CA ASP A 92 17.04 10.80 5.05
C ASP A 92 15.87 10.62 4.08
N GLN A 93 15.07 9.56 4.24
CA GLN A 93 13.88 9.28 3.43
C GLN A 93 12.56 9.61 4.14
N THR A 94 12.58 10.10 5.39
CA THR A 94 11.35 10.38 6.15
C THR A 94 10.45 11.43 5.50
N THR A 95 11.03 12.36 4.74
CA THR A 95 10.29 13.42 4.03
C THR A 95 9.43 12.90 2.88
N SER A 96 9.54 11.62 2.53
CA SER A 96 8.77 11.00 1.44
C SER A 96 7.54 10.23 1.93
N TYR A 97 7.41 10.00 3.24
CA TYR A 97 6.41 9.09 3.79
C TYR A 97 5.71 9.66 5.02
N GLY A 98 4.52 9.13 5.33
CA GLY A 98 3.94 9.26 6.66
C GLY A 98 4.76 8.44 7.66
N ILE A 99 5.23 9.05 8.74
CA ILE A 99 6.05 8.37 9.76
C ILE A 99 5.26 8.21 11.04
N VAL A 100 5.24 6.99 11.58
CA VAL A 100 4.53 6.65 12.82
C VAL A 100 5.49 6.49 13.99
N SER A 101 5.04 6.77 15.22
CA SER A 101 5.60 6.15 16.43
C SER A 101 4.65 5.07 16.95
N VAL A 102 5.23 4.06 17.58
CA VAL A 102 4.47 2.91 18.09
C VAL A 102 4.80 2.64 19.55
N LYS A 103 3.77 2.30 20.33
CA LYS A 103 3.88 1.73 21.68
C LYS A 103 3.61 0.23 21.60
N LYS A 104 4.54 -0.56 22.14
CA LYS A 104 4.35 -2.01 22.25
C LYS A 104 3.46 -2.32 23.44
N GLU A 105 2.36 -3.01 23.20
CA GLU A 105 1.44 -3.43 24.24
C GLU A 105 1.81 -4.82 24.79
N SER A 106 1.28 -5.15 25.97
CA SER A 106 1.45 -6.48 26.58
C SER A 106 0.87 -7.61 25.72
N SER A 107 -0.13 -7.29 24.90
CA SER A 107 -0.75 -8.18 23.91
C SER A 107 0.18 -8.55 22.74
N GLY A 108 1.34 -7.89 22.63
CA GLY A 108 2.24 -7.97 21.48
C GLY A 108 1.90 -6.99 20.36
N ALA A 109 0.77 -6.28 20.45
CA ALA A 109 0.36 -5.30 19.47
C ALA A 109 1.30 -4.09 19.44
N ARG A 110 1.44 -3.47 18.27
CA ARG A 110 2.15 -2.20 18.10
C ARG A 110 1.13 -1.10 17.83
N ARG A 111 0.64 -0.46 18.89
CA ARG A 111 -0.34 0.62 18.76
C ARG A 111 0.36 1.90 18.34
N ILE A 112 -0.16 2.56 17.31
CA ILE A 112 0.33 3.85 16.85
C ILE A 112 -0.13 4.92 17.83
N ASP A 113 0.79 5.76 18.29
CA ASP A 113 0.48 6.89 19.18
C ASP A 113 0.76 8.25 18.55
N LYS A 114 1.47 8.30 17.43
CA LYS A 114 1.66 9.50 16.62
C LYS A 114 1.86 9.09 15.16
N ILE A 115 1.34 9.90 14.25
CA ILE A 115 1.63 9.84 12.82
C ILE A 115 1.85 11.26 12.31
N ILE A 116 2.83 11.47 11.44
CA ILE A 116 3.13 12.77 10.83
C ILE A 116 3.36 12.57 9.33
N GLU A 117 2.73 13.39 8.50
CA GLU A 117 2.94 13.36 7.04
C GLU A 117 4.27 14.01 6.68
N LYS A 118 5.14 13.26 6.00
CA LYS A 118 6.39 13.74 5.39
C LYS A 118 7.25 14.63 6.30
N PRO A 119 7.52 14.22 7.56
CA PRO A 119 8.31 15.03 8.48
C PRO A 119 9.75 15.15 8.00
N LYS A 120 10.40 16.27 8.35
CA LYS A 120 11.85 16.37 8.24
C LYS A 120 12.52 15.32 9.11
N PRO A 121 13.74 14.86 8.77
CA PRO A 121 14.44 13.82 9.54
C PRO A 121 14.58 14.14 11.03
N GLU A 122 14.76 15.42 11.38
CA GLU A 122 14.86 15.91 12.75
C GLU A 122 13.52 15.97 13.51
N GLU A 123 12.39 15.97 12.80
CA GLU A 123 11.02 16.03 13.34
C GLU A 123 10.33 14.66 13.33
N ALA A 124 10.94 13.67 12.67
CA ALA A 124 10.39 12.33 12.50
C ALA A 124 10.28 11.61 13.86
N PRO A 125 9.10 11.09 14.23
CA PRO A 125 8.90 10.48 15.54
C PRO A 125 9.52 9.08 15.66
N SER A 126 9.86 8.46 14.53
CA SER A 126 10.67 7.24 14.41
C SER A 126 11.20 7.12 12.98
N ASN A 127 11.66 5.94 12.57
CA ASN A 127 11.97 5.61 11.18
C ASN A 127 10.98 4.62 10.54
N LEU A 128 9.82 4.40 11.16
CA LEU A 128 8.76 3.53 10.63
C LEU A 128 7.87 4.32 9.67
N ALA A 129 8.05 4.07 8.38
CA ALA A 129 7.25 4.66 7.32
C ALA A 129 6.00 3.82 7.04
N VAL A 130 4.86 4.50 6.87
CA VAL A 130 3.62 3.92 6.39
C VAL A 130 3.79 3.59 4.91
N VAL A 131 3.52 2.34 4.56
CA VAL A 131 3.47 1.91 3.16
C VAL A 131 2.03 2.00 2.65
N GLY A 132 1.85 1.95 1.34
CA GLY A 132 0.59 2.07 0.62
C GLY A 132 -0.42 0.93 0.83
N ARG A 133 -0.50 0.37 2.03
CA ARG A 133 -1.45 -0.65 2.45
C ARG A 133 -2.06 -0.26 3.78
N TYR A 134 -3.37 -0.02 3.74
CA TYR A 134 -4.18 0.37 4.89
C TYR A 134 -5.35 -0.60 4.98
N LEU A 135 -5.74 -0.95 6.20
CA LEU A 135 -7.03 -1.57 6.51
C LEU A 135 -7.70 -0.66 7.53
N LEU A 136 -8.73 0.05 7.11
CA LEU A 136 -9.32 1.16 7.86
C LEU A 136 -10.75 0.83 8.28
N THR A 137 -11.14 1.30 9.45
CA THR A 137 -12.54 1.34 9.88
C THR A 137 -13.27 2.51 9.19
N PRO A 138 -14.61 2.47 9.08
CA PRO A 138 -15.39 3.57 8.49
C PRO A 138 -15.22 4.93 9.20
N ALA A 139 -14.76 4.95 10.45
CA ALA A 139 -14.51 6.17 11.22
C ALA A 139 -13.54 7.14 10.51
N ILE A 140 -12.72 6.64 9.58
CA ILE A 140 -11.87 7.50 8.74
C ILE A 140 -12.66 8.49 7.90
N PHE A 141 -13.87 8.15 7.45
CA PHE A 141 -14.64 9.04 6.59
C PHE A 141 -15.03 10.32 7.32
N GLU A 142 -15.53 10.21 8.54
CA GLU A 142 -15.86 11.37 9.40
C GLU A 142 -14.60 12.23 9.64
N GLN A 143 -13.48 11.57 9.93
CA GLN A 143 -12.21 12.27 10.14
C GLN A 143 -11.65 12.93 8.87
N LEU A 144 -12.07 12.53 7.67
CA LEU A 144 -11.65 13.16 6.42
C LEU A 144 -12.58 14.30 6.01
N GLU A 145 -13.87 14.22 6.30
CA GLU A 145 -14.85 15.27 5.98
C GLU A 145 -14.59 16.58 6.73
N GLU A 146 -14.13 16.48 7.98
CA GLU A 146 -13.89 17.64 8.83
C GLU A 146 -12.55 18.35 8.54
N ARG A 147 -11.71 17.80 7.66
CA ARG A 147 -10.32 18.26 7.50
C ARG A 147 -10.19 19.32 6.43
N SER A 148 -9.48 20.38 6.82
CA SER A 148 -8.93 21.34 5.87
C SER A 148 -7.69 20.75 5.18
N PRO A 149 -7.33 21.22 3.97
CA PRO A 149 -6.11 20.80 3.30
C PRO A 149 -4.85 21.01 4.16
N GLY A 150 -3.99 20.00 4.21
CA GLY A 150 -2.76 19.95 4.99
C GLY A 150 -1.52 20.14 4.12
N ALA A 151 -0.57 19.21 4.24
CA ALA A 151 0.69 19.25 3.50
C ALA A 151 0.42 19.31 1.98
N GLY A 152 1.07 20.27 1.30
CA GLY A 152 0.94 20.46 -0.15
C GLY A 152 -0.39 21.06 -0.61
N GLY A 153 -1.27 21.49 0.31
CA GLY A 153 -2.61 21.97 -0.05
C GLY A 153 -3.59 20.85 -0.40
N GLU A 154 -3.29 19.62 0.02
CA GLU A 154 -4.08 18.41 -0.22
C GLU A 154 -4.75 17.89 1.07
N ILE A 155 -5.86 17.17 0.93
CA ILE A 155 -6.47 16.41 2.02
C ILE A 155 -5.66 15.12 2.19
N GLN A 156 -4.84 15.06 3.24
CA GLN A 156 -3.95 13.93 3.51
C GLN A 156 -4.66 12.84 4.31
N LEU A 157 -4.49 11.58 3.89
CA LEU A 157 -5.00 10.43 4.64
C LEU A 157 -4.34 10.31 6.02
N THR A 158 -3.06 10.66 6.10
CA THR A 158 -2.28 10.71 7.34
C THR A 158 -2.90 11.63 8.39
N ASP A 159 -3.39 12.80 7.99
CA ASP A 159 -4.04 13.75 8.90
C ASP A 159 -5.40 13.23 9.39
N GLY A 160 -6.14 12.54 8.51
CA GLY A 160 -7.36 11.82 8.88
C GLY A 160 -7.08 10.72 9.93
N ILE A 161 -6.06 9.90 9.70
CA ILE A 161 -5.65 8.85 10.65
C ILE A 161 -5.19 9.46 11.98
N ALA A 162 -4.43 10.56 11.95
CA ALA A 162 -4.04 11.27 13.16
C ALA A 162 -5.24 11.70 14.00
N GLY A 163 -6.34 12.10 13.34
CA GLY A 163 -7.63 12.37 13.96
C GLY A 163 -8.24 11.16 14.65
N ILE A 164 -8.19 9.99 14.01
CA ILE A 164 -8.72 8.73 14.54
C ILE A 164 -8.02 8.31 15.84
N LEU A 165 -6.72 8.58 16.01
CA LEU A 165 -5.92 8.10 17.15
C LEU A 165 -6.49 8.52 18.53
N GLY A 166 -7.32 9.56 18.59
CA GLY A 166 -8.01 9.99 19.81
C GLY A 166 -9.30 9.23 20.13
N HIS A 167 -9.85 8.49 19.17
CA HIS A 167 -11.16 7.84 19.24
C HIS A 167 -11.08 6.31 19.25
N GLU A 168 -10.18 5.72 18.46
CA GLU A 168 -9.94 4.27 18.45
C GLU A 168 -8.44 3.96 18.38
N SER A 169 -8.09 2.71 18.65
CA SER A 169 -6.72 2.25 18.46
C SER A 169 -6.44 2.04 16.98
N VAL A 170 -5.27 2.47 16.52
CA VAL A 170 -4.74 2.14 15.19
C VAL A 170 -3.42 1.43 15.40
N HIS A 171 -3.16 0.36 14.65
CA HIS A 171 -1.98 -0.47 14.82
C HIS A 171 -1.05 -0.45 13.62
N ALA A 172 0.24 -0.58 13.89
CA ALA A 172 1.27 -0.74 12.88
C ALA A 172 1.63 -2.22 12.71
N LEU A 173 1.49 -2.73 11.49
CA LEU A 173 1.99 -4.03 11.09
C LEU A 173 3.34 -3.86 10.38
N LEU A 174 4.42 -4.32 11.01
CA LEU A 174 5.65 -4.58 10.28
C LEU A 174 5.41 -5.83 9.44
N PHE A 175 5.09 -5.64 8.17
CA PHE A 175 4.76 -6.74 7.27
C PHE A 175 6.00 -7.54 6.91
N GLU A 176 5.83 -8.82 6.64
CA GLU A 176 6.88 -9.69 6.12
C GLU A 176 6.84 -9.63 4.58
N GLY A 177 7.91 -9.12 3.98
CA GLY A 177 8.02 -8.98 2.52
C GLY A 177 9.09 -7.99 2.09
N ILE A 178 9.18 -7.79 0.78
CA ILE A 178 10.04 -6.78 0.15
C ILE A 178 9.13 -5.82 -0.61
N ARG A 179 9.19 -4.54 -0.26
CA ARG A 179 8.53 -3.46 -0.99
C ARG A 179 9.45 -2.91 -2.08
N TYR A 180 8.86 -2.63 -3.23
CA TYR A 180 9.45 -1.83 -4.29
C TYR A 180 8.57 -0.61 -4.53
N ASP A 181 9.16 0.58 -4.37
CA ASP A 181 8.53 1.86 -4.65
C ASP A 181 8.53 2.14 -6.16
N CYS A 182 7.48 1.71 -6.86
CA CYS A 182 7.32 1.93 -8.29
C CYS A 182 6.86 3.35 -8.64
N GLY A 183 6.55 4.19 -7.65
CA GLY A 183 6.36 5.63 -7.85
C GLY A 183 7.69 6.33 -8.18
N SER A 184 8.81 5.77 -7.71
CA SER A 184 10.15 6.22 -8.09
C SER A 184 10.68 5.50 -9.33
N ARG A 185 11.39 6.22 -10.21
CA ARG A 185 12.02 5.63 -11.42
C ARG A 185 12.98 4.50 -11.06
N LEU A 186 13.79 4.68 -10.01
CA LEU A 186 14.75 3.67 -9.58
C LEU A 186 14.07 2.44 -8.97
N GLY A 187 13.04 2.63 -8.15
CA GLY A 187 12.30 1.52 -7.56
C GLY A 187 11.55 0.71 -8.60
N TYR A 188 10.96 1.35 -9.61
CA TYR A 188 10.36 0.65 -10.77
C TYR A 188 11.39 -0.24 -11.51
N LEU A 189 12.61 0.26 -11.75
CA LEU A 189 13.66 -0.53 -12.38
C LEU A 189 14.12 -1.71 -11.51
N LYS A 190 14.27 -1.49 -10.19
CA LYS A 190 14.58 -2.56 -9.23
C LYS A 190 13.51 -3.65 -9.25
N ALA A 191 12.24 -3.26 -9.17
CA ALA A 191 11.10 -4.17 -9.27
C ALA A 191 11.15 -5.00 -10.55
N THR A 192 11.35 -4.34 -11.70
CA THR A 192 11.44 -5.01 -13.01
C THR A 192 12.55 -6.05 -13.04
N VAL A 193 13.73 -5.73 -12.51
CA VAL A 193 14.87 -6.64 -12.48
C VAL A 193 14.59 -7.84 -11.57
N GLU A 194 14.14 -7.60 -10.35
CA GLU A 194 13.90 -8.65 -9.35
C GLU A 194 12.75 -9.58 -9.78
N TYR A 195 11.64 -9.03 -10.26
CA TYR A 195 10.53 -9.86 -10.78
C TYR A 195 10.96 -10.65 -12.02
N GLY A 196 11.71 -10.03 -12.95
CA GLY A 196 12.24 -10.74 -14.11
C GLY A 196 13.21 -11.86 -13.74
N LEU A 197 13.99 -11.71 -12.66
CA LEU A 197 14.90 -12.75 -12.15
C LEU A 197 14.19 -13.92 -11.46
N HIS A 198 12.97 -13.68 -10.97
CA HIS A 198 12.12 -14.66 -10.30
C HIS A 198 11.07 -15.30 -11.21
N ASP A 199 10.93 -14.83 -12.45
CA ASP A 199 10.01 -15.41 -13.42
C ASP A 199 10.40 -16.85 -13.78
N GLU A 200 9.45 -17.77 -13.77
CA GLU A 200 9.69 -19.20 -14.03
C GLU A 200 10.09 -19.50 -15.48
N GLU A 201 9.64 -18.69 -16.43
CA GLU A 201 9.87 -18.91 -17.86
C GLU A 201 11.16 -18.23 -18.33
N VAL A 202 11.44 -17.01 -17.86
CA VAL A 202 12.58 -16.21 -18.35
C VAL A 202 13.71 -15.99 -17.35
N GLY A 203 13.51 -16.29 -16.07
CA GLY A 203 14.43 -15.91 -14.98
C GLY A 203 15.86 -16.42 -15.16
N GLU A 204 16.05 -17.69 -15.52
CA GLU A 204 17.39 -18.25 -15.74
C GLU A 204 18.14 -17.57 -16.90
N ARG A 205 17.45 -17.34 -18.02
CA ARG A 205 18.02 -16.67 -19.19
C ARG A 205 18.34 -15.22 -18.88
N PHE A 206 17.46 -14.54 -18.14
CA PHE A 206 17.65 -13.16 -17.73
C PHE A 206 18.81 -13.00 -16.76
N ARG A 207 18.95 -13.90 -15.78
CA ARG A 207 20.09 -13.92 -14.84
C ARG A 207 21.42 -14.08 -15.56
N LYS A 208 21.49 -14.97 -16.56
CA LYS A 208 22.69 -15.15 -17.39
C LYS A 208 23.04 -13.87 -18.16
N TYR A 209 22.05 -13.18 -18.71
CA TYR A 209 22.23 -11.91 -19.38
C TYR A 209 22.80 -10.83 -18.44
N LEU A 210 22.21 -10.65 -17.25
CA LEU A 210 22.66 -9.64 -16.28
C LEU A 210 24.09 -9.89 -15.77
N LYS A 211 24.47 -11.15 -15.48
CA LYS A 211 25.86 -11.50 -15.14
C LYS A 211 26.86 -11.19 -16.27
N GLY A 212 26.39 -11.11 -17.51
CA GLY A 212 27.18 -10.67 -18.65
C GLY A 212 27.37 -9.14 -18.71
N LEU A 213 26.39 -8.37 -18.21
CA LEU A 213 26.47 -6.90 -18.15
C LEU A 213 27.45 -6.43 -17.07
N THR A 214 27.49 -7.07 -15.91
CA THR A 214 28.41 -6.71 -14.81
C THR A 214 29.88 -6.90 -15.15
N LYS A 215 30.20 -7.57 -16.27
CA LYS A 215 31.57 -7.67 -16.79
C LYS A 215 31.94 -6.51 -17.74
N LYS A 216 30.96 -5.71 -18.15
CA LYS A 216 31.09 -4.60 -19.10
C LYS A 216 31.03 -3.22 -18.44
N ILE A 217 30.51 -3.17 -17.22
CA ILE A 217 30.46 -1.99 -16.34
C ILE A 217 31.55 -2.18 -15.30
#